data_AF-A0A0N7A1Y9-F1
#
_entry.id   AF-A0A0N7A1Y9-F1
#
_cell.length_a   1.000
_cell.length_b   1.000
_cell.length_c   1.000
_cell.angle_alpha   90.00
_cell.angle_beta   90.00
_cell.angle_gamma   90.00
#
_symmetry.space_group_name_H-M   'P 1'
#
loop_
_entity.id
_entity.type
_entity.pdbx_description
1 polymer ?
#
loop_
_entity_poly.entity_id
_entity_poly.type
_entity_poly.pdbx_seq_one_letter_code
_entity_poly.pdbx_strand_id
1 'polypeptide(L)'
;MDRHQRQDVRVEMFAVFRVVRQLHDLLWYLAEGAVRRFQPEASAALVERIEDAIGQGPTVVLGLDLVGLHEEVRAVLVEVSAEVRGGYATVLPAVLSPGADLMGRRFHGVSLCGADLRGAYLIGADLSGADLDGVDLLGADLRGARVHGADLSGSLFLTQMQVNAAQGDERTRLPVDVVRPSHWGSGGA
;
A
#
# COMPACT_ATOMS: atom_id res chain seq x y z
N MET A 1 -10.06 -35.83 23.30
CA MET A 1 -9.36 -35.18 22.17
C MET A 1 -7.86 -35.35 22.32
N ASP A 2 -7.23 -35.98 21.33
CA ASP A 2 -5.82 -36.38 21.34
C ASP A 2 -4.86 -35.17 21.19
N ARG A 3 -3.60 -35.32 21.61
CA ARG A 3 -2.57 -34.27 21.57
C ARG A 3 -2.08 -34.00 20.14
N HIS A 4 -2.01 -35.04 19.31
CA HIS A 4 -1.63 -34.96 17.89
C HIS A 4 -2.64 -34.16 17.07
N GLN A 5 -3.93 -34.46 17.22
CA GLN A 5 -5.00 -33.72 16.51
C GLN A 5 -5.07 -32.24 16.91
N ARG A 6 -4.70 -31.90 18.15
CA ARG A 6 -4.56 -30.49 18.60
C ARG A 6 -3.30 -29.80 18.08
N GLN A 7 -2.31 -30.54 17.60
CA GLN A 7 -1.10 -29.99 17.00
C GLN A 7 -1.30 -29.77 15.49
N ASP A 8 -1.97 -30.69 14.82
CA ASP A 8 -2.32 -30.59 13.40
C ASP A 8 -3.25 -29.40 13.13
N VAL A 9 -4.31 -29.24 13.94
CA VAL A 9 -5.22 -28.07 13.85
C VAL A 9 -4.47 -26.76 14.10
N ARG A 10 -3.47 -26.74 14.98
CA ARG A 10 -2.67 -25.53 15.23
C ARG A 10 -1.83 -25.15 14.03
N VAL A 11 -1.16 -26.11 13.39
CA VAL A 11 -0.34 -25.87 12.20
C VAL A 11 -1.20 -25.37 11.04
N GLU A 12 -2.36 -26.00 10.82
CA GLU A 12 -3.34 -25.59 9.82
C GLU A 12 -3.85 -24.16 10.07
N MET A 13 -4.26 -23.83 11.30
CA MET A 13 -4.72 -22.49 11.65
C MET A 13 -3.64 -21.41 11.41
N PHE A 14 -2.37 -21.70 11.70
CA PHE A 14 -1.28 -20.76 11.41
C PHE A 14 -1.07 -20.56 9.91
N ALA A 15 -1.18 -21.63 9.11
CA ALA A 15 -1.06 -21.55 7.66
C ALA A 15 -2.22 -20.73 7.06
N VAL A 16 -3.47 -21.04 7.47
CA VAL A 16 -4.68 -20.32 7.06
C VAL A 16 -4.56 -18.85 7.41
N PHE A 17 -4.16 -18.52 8.64
CA PHE A 17 -4.01 -17.13 9.08
C PHE A 17 -3.05 -16.33 8.20
N ARG A 18 -1.91 -16.92 7.79
CA ARG A 18 -0.95 -16.25 6.90
C ARG A 18 -1.54 -15.95 5.52
N VAL A 19 -2.38 -16.84 5.02
CA VAL A 19 -3.07 -16.66 3.73
C VAL A 19 -4.17 -15.61 3.87
N VAL A 20 -5.06 -15.77 4.85
CA VAL A 20 -6.17 -14.83 5.11
C VAL A 20 -5.66 -13.41 5.34
N ARG A 21 -4.52 -13.23 6.02
CA ARG A 21 -3.89 -11.91 6.16
C ARG A 21 -3.55 -11.29 4.80
N GLN A 22 -2.96 -12.07 3.89
CA GLN A 22 -2.65 -11.59 2.54
C GLN A 22 -3.93 -11.27 1.76
N LEU A 23 -4.97 -12.09 1.87
CA LEU A 23 -6.27 -11.84 1.25
C LEU A 23 -6.91 -10.55 1.77
N HIS A 24 -6.83 -10.28 3.08
CA HIS A 24 -7.29 -9.02 3.65
C HIS A 24 -6.46 -7.82 3.17
N ASP A 25 -5.15 -7.97 3.02
CA ASP A 25 -4.31 -6.92 2.43
C ASP A 25 -4.80 -6.61 0.99
N LEU A 26 -5.09 -7.63 0.19
CA LEU A 26 -5.65 -7.46 -1.17
C LEU A 26 -7.03 -6.79 -1.18
N LEU A 27 -7.94 -7.22 -0.31
CA LEU A 27 -9.25 -6.60 -0.16
C LEU A 27 -9.15 -5.13 0.23
N TRP A 28 -8.20 -4.79 1.11
CA TRP A 28 -7.95 -3.40 1.50
C TRP A 28 -7.51 -2.55 0.30
N TYR A 29 -6.56 -3.01 -0.52
CA TYR A 29 -6.12 -2.28 -1.71
C TYR A 29 -7.26 -2.10 -2.73
N LEU A 30 -8.07 -3.14 -2.95
CA LEU A 30 -9.22 -3.07 -3.85
C LEU A 30 -10.27 -2.05 -3.34
N ALA A 31 -10.53 -2.03 -2.03
CA ALA A 31 -11.45 -1.08 -1.42
C ALA A 31 -10.96 0.37 -1.54
N GLU A 32 -9.67 0.63 -1.29
CA GLU A 32 -9.08 1.97 -1.45
C GLU A 32 -9.18 2.44 -2.91
N GLY A 33 -8.83 1.58 -3.87
CA GLY A 33 -8.92 1.89 -5.30
C GLY A 33 -10.35 2.26 -5.71
N ALA A 34 -11.35 1.54 -5.20
CA ALA A 34 -12.76 1.80 -5.49
C ALA A 34 -13.25 3.18 -5.00
N VAL A 35 -12.73 3.69 -3.88
CA VAL A 35 -13.10 5.01 -3.32
C VAL A 35 -12.59 6.17 -4.20
N ARG A 36 -11.51 5.97 -4.96
CA ARG A 36 -10.80 7.03 -5.69
C ARG A 36 -11.25 7.27 -7.15
N ARG A 37 -12.29 6.54 -7.65
CA ARG A 37 -12.84 6.55 -9.06
C ARG A 37 -11.87 5.81 -10.03
N PHE A 38 -12.18 4.78 -10.85
CA PHE A 38 -13.39 4.21 -11.47
C PHE A 38 -13.22 2.67 -11.82
N GLN A 39 -14.27 2.06 -12.41
CA GLN A 39 -14.52 0.64 -12.81
C GLN A 39 -14.78 -0.38 -11.67
N PRO A 40 -16.00 -0.36 -11.08
CA PRO A 40 -16.36 -1.26 -9.97
C PRO A 40 -16.43 -2.73 -10.37
N GLU A 41 -16.59 -3.08 -11.64
CA GLU A 41 -16.89 -4.47 -12.05
C GLU A 41 -15.70 -5.41 -11.85
N ALA A 42 -14.50 -5.04 -12.32
CA ALA A 42 -13.31 -5.87 -12.18
C ALA A 42 -12.85 -5.98 -10.71
N SER A 43 -12.88 -4.86 -9.97
CA SER A 43 -12.58 -4.87 -8.53
C SER A 43 -13.63 -5.66 -7.74
N ALA A 44 -14.92 -5.50 -8.04
CA ALA A 44 -15.99 -6.21 -7.32
C ALA A 44 -15.92 -7.72 -7.55
N ALA A 45 -15.64 -8.17 -8.78
CA ALA A 45 -15.47 -9.58 -9.07
C ALA A 45 -14.30 -10.21 -8.29
N LEU A 46 -13.19 -9.47 -8.13
CA LEU A 46 -12.06 -9.93 -7.31
C LEU A 46 -12.40 -9.92 -5.81
N VAL A 47 -13.10 -8.89 -5.33
CA VAL A 47 -13.57 -8.83 -3.93
C VAL A 47 -14.49 -10.01 -3.63
N GLU A 48 -15.53 -10.24 -4.43
CA GLU A 48 -16.47 -11.35 -4.27
C GLU A 48 -15.74 -12.69 -4.29
N ARG A 49 -14.83 -12.90 -5.23
CA ARG A 49 -14.04 -14.14 -5.32
C ARG A 49 -13.17 -14.38 -4.09
N ILE A 50 -12.55 -13.34 -3.53
CA ILE A 50 -11.73 -13.44 -2.33
C ILE A 50 -12.60 -13.73 -1.10
N GLU A 51 -13.71 -13.02 -0.94
CA GLU A 51 -14.65 -13.21 0.17
C GLU A 51 -15.28 -14.60 0.15
N ASP A 52 -15.69 -15.09 -1.03
CA ASP A 52 -16.20 -16.45 -1.23
C ASP A 52 -15.16 -17.50 -0.84
N ALA A 53 -13.90 -17.33 -1.25
CA ALA A 53 -12.83 -18.26 -0.90
C ALA A 53 -12.58 -18.30 0.62
N ILE A 54 -12.65 -17.15 1.30
CA ILE A 54 -12.57 -17.08 2.78
C ILE A 54 -13.77 -17.78 3.42
N GLY A 55 -14.98 -17.56 2.89
CA GLY A 55 -16.23 -18.14 3.39
C GLY A 55 -16.33 -19.67 3.23
N GLN A 56 -15.68 -20.25 2.22
CA GLN A 56 -15.66 -21.70 1.97
C GLN A 56 -14.73 -22.48 2.92
N GLY A 57 -13.89 -21.78 3.68
CA GLY A 57 -13.13 -22.35 4.79
C GLY A 57 -11.68 -22.76 4.46
N PRO A 58 -10.98 -23.36 5.45
CA PRO A 58 -9.53 -23.55 5.45
C PRO A 58 -8.94 -24.25 4.21
N THR A 59 -9.60 -25.31 3.74
CA THR A 59 -9.11 -26.12 2.60
C THR A 59 -9.05 -25.31 1.32
N VAL A 60 -10.07 -24.49 1.06
CA VAL A 60 -10.13 -23.63 -0.14
C VAL A 60 -9.08 -22.54 -0.03
N VAL A 61 -9.01 -21.85 1.13
CA VAL A 61 -8.01 -20.81 1.40
C VAL A 61 -6.58 -21.30 1.16
N LEU A 62 -6.23 -22.49 1.66
CA LEU A 62 -4.88 -23.06 1.49
C LEU A 62 -4.59 -23.54 0.06
N GLY A 63 -5.63 -23.84 -0.72
CA GLY A 63 -5.51 -24.28 -2.12
C GLY A 63 -5.52 -23.14 -3.14
N LEU A 64 -5.67 -21.88 -2.69
CA LEU A 64 -5.68 -20.73 -3.58
C LEU A 64 -4.34 -20.56 -4.31
N ASP A 65 -4.41 -20.31 -5.61
CA ASP A 65 -3.29 -19.72 -6.34
C ASP A 65 -3.15 -18.25 -5.95
N LEU A 66 -2.44 -18.02 -4.85
CA LEU A 66 -2.17 -16.68 -4.36
C LEU A 66 -1.33 -15.87 -5.33
N VAL A 67 -0.47 -16.50 -6.13
CA VAL A 67 0.41 -15.77 -7.05
C VAL A 67 -0.45 -15.19 -8.17
N GLY A 68 -1.28 -16.01 -8.82
CA GLY A 68 -2.21 -15.55 -9.85
C GLY A 68 -3.18 -14.49 -9.33
N LEU A 69 -3.74 -14.69 -8.12
CA LEU A 69 -4.62 -13.70 -7.50
C LEU A 69 -3.92 -12.35 -7.26
N HIS A 70 -2.69 -12.36 -6.74
CA HIS A 70 -1.92 -11.12 -6.57
C HIS A 70 -1.64 -10.43 -7.90
N GLU A 71 -1.36 -11.18 -8.98
CA GLU A 71 -1.15 -10.61 -10.31
C GLU A 71 -2.41 -9.95 -10.87
N GLU A 72 -3.57 -10.60 -10.73
CA GLU A 72 -4.87 -10.05 -11.13
C GLU A 72 -5.21 -8.77 -10.36
N VAL A 73 -5.09 -8.81 -9.03
CA VAL A 73 -5.32 -7.62 -8.19
C VAL A 73 -4.35 -6.51 -8.58
N ARG A 74 -3.06 -6.82 -8.70
CA ARG A 74 -2.04 -5.85 -9.09
C ARG A 74 -2.42 -5.16 -10.40
N ALA A 75 -2.84 -5.90 -11.42
CA ALA A 75 -3.23 -5.34 -12.72
C ALA A 75 -4.35 -4.29 -12.55
N VAL A 76 -5.39 -4.61 -11.78
CA VAL A 76 -6.48 -3.66 -11.46
C VAL A 76 -5.95 -2.41 -10.75
N LEU A 77 -5.10 -2.57 -9.74
CA LEU A 77 -4.53 -1.42 -9.01
C LEU A 77 -3.67 -0.52 -9.91
N VAL A 78 -2.94 -1.11 -10.89
CA VAL A 78 -2.17 -0.34 -11.89
C VAL A 78 -3.09 0.55 -12.73
N GLU A 79 -4.21 0.00 -13.19
CA GLU A 79 -5.16 0.74 -14.02
C GLU A 79 -5.82 1.88 -13.25
N VAL A 80 -6.27 1.61 -12.01
CA VAL A 80 -6.82 2.62 -11.11
C VAL A 80 -5.81 3.75 -10.85
N SER A 81 -4.58 3.39 -10.53
CA SER A 81 -3.48 4.35 -10.35
C SER A 81 -3.24 5.18 -11.61
N ALA A 82 -3.18 4.56 -12.78
CA ALA A 82 -2.95 5.26 -14.04
C ALA A 82 -4.06 6.28 -14.36
N GLU A 83 -5.33 5.96 -14.05
CA GLU A 83 -6.45 6.89 -14.22
C GLU A 83 -6.34 8.10 -13.31
N VAL A 84 -6.12 7.89 -12.00
CA VAL A 84 -5.95 8.99 -11.04
C VAL A 84 -4.76 9.86 -11.43
N ARG A 85 -3.62 9.24 -11.75
CA ARG A 85 -2.39 9.93 -12.14
C ARG A 85 -2.54 10.71 -13.46
N GLY A 86 -3.40 10.25 -14.37
CA GLY A 86 -3.73 10.96 -15.61
C GLY A 86 -4.34 12.34 -15.41
N GLY A 87 -4.88 12.62 -14.22
CA GLY A 87 -5.37 13.95 -13.83
C GLY A 87 -4.26 14.97 -13.52
N TYR A 88 -3.02 14.51 -13.32
CA TYR A 88 -1.89 15.37 -12.98
C TYR A 88 -1.11 15.75 -14.25
N ALA A 89 -1.21 17.01 -14.67
CA ALA A 89 -0.57 17.52 -15.88
C ALA A 89 0.90 17.91 -15.65
N THR A 90 1.72 16.98 -15.14
CA THR A 90 3.14 17.25 -14.80
C THR A 90 4.09 16.35 -15.60
N VAL A 91 5.11 16.95 -16.20
CA VAL A 91 6.26 16.20 -16.74
C VAL A 91 7.16 15.85 -15.57
N LEU A 92 7.14 14.59 -15.17
CA LEU A 92 7.99 14.09 -14.09
C LEU A 92 9.34 13.62 -14.63
N PRO A 93 10.44 13.78 -13.86
CA PRO A 93 11.72 13.20 -14.20
C PRO A 93 11.63 11.68 -14.40
N ALA A 94 12.30 11.15 -15.43
CA ALA A 94 12.30 9.71 -15.75
C ALA A 94 12.81 8.80 -14.62
N VAL A 95 13.49 9.39 -13.63
CA VAL A 95 13.97 8.70 -12.44
C VAL A 95 12.84 8.32 -11.47
N LEU A 96 11.67 8.95 -11.59
CA LEU A 96 10.48 8.64 -10.82
C LEU A 96 9.67 7.58 -11.57
N SER A 97 10.03 6.32 -11.35
CA SER A 97 9.44 5.17 -12.02
C SER A 97 9.22 4.00 -11.04
N PRO A 98 8.40 3.00 -11.40
CA PRO A 98 8.28 1.77 -10.62
C PRO A 98 9.64 1.14 -10.34
N GLY A 99 9.85 0.69 -9.10
CA GLY A 99 11.08 0.03 -8.67
C GLY A 99 12.33 0.92 -8.64
N ALA A 100 12.19 2.24 -8.81
CA ALA A 100 13.33 3.14 -8.84
C ALA A 100 14.13 3.10 -7.53
N ASP A 101 15.46 3.11 -7.66
CA ASP A 101 16.35 3.36 -6.52
C ASP A 101 16.40 4.87 -6.25
N LEU A 102 15.74 5.26 -5.17
CA LEU A 102 15.63 6.62 -4.68
C LEU A 102 16.21 6.76 -3.26
N MET A 103 17.02 5.80 -2.81
CA MET A 103 17.56 5.79 -1.46
C MET A 103 18.38 7.06 -1.19
N GLY A 104 18.10 7.70 -0.05
CA GLY A 104 18.81 8.92 0.38
C GLY A 104 18.64 10.14 -0.52
N ARG A 105 17.79 10.08 -1.56
CA ARG A 105 17.60 11.20 -2.48
C ARG A 105 16.85 12.35 -1.84
N ARG A 106 17.15 13.57 -2.30
CA ARG A 106 16.56 14.81 -1.79
C ARG A 106 15.45 15.30 -2.71
N PHE A 107 14.24 15.28 -2.19
CA PHE A 107 13.01 15.77 -2.79
C PHE A 107 12.34 16.82 -1.89
N HIS A 108 13.10 17.46 -1.00
CA HIS A 108 12.59 18.49 -0.10
C HIS A 108 11.83 19.58 -0.86
N GLY A 109 10.55 19.77 -0.53
CA GLY A 109 9.68 20.76 -1.17
C GLY A 109 9.34 20.48 -2.64
N VAL A 110 9.66 19.31 -3.17
CA VAL A 110 9.39 18.96 -4.57
C VAL A 110 7.94 18.50 -4.72
N SER A 111 7.25 18.96 -5.77
CA SER A 111 5.99 18.37 -6.20
C SER A 111 6.28 17.07 -6.94
N LEU A 112 5.83 15.97 -6.38
CA LEU A 112 5.89 14.63 -6.97
C LEU A 112 4.52 14.20 -7.50
N CYS A 113 3.54 15.10 -7.56
CA CYS A 113 2.15 14.75 -7.81
C CYS A 113 1.99 13.88 -9.06
N GLY A 114 1.21 12.80 -8.93
CA GLY A 114 0.98 11.84 -10.01
C GLY A 114 2.16 10.93 -10.36
N ALA A 115 3.24 10.92 -9.56
CA ALA A 115 4.37 10.02 -9.78
C ALA A 115 3.99 8.55 -9.58
N ASP A 116 4.55 7.70 -10.43
CA ASP A 116 4.46 6.25 -10.30
C ASP A 116 5.69 5.73 -9.56
N LEU A 117 5.59 5.54 -8.23
CA LEU A 117 6.66 5.08 -7.36
C LEU A 117 6.39 3.68 -6.80
N ARG A 118 5.58 2.88 -7.50
CA ARG A 118 5.29 1.50 -7.11
C ARG A 118 6.57 0.71 -6.89
N GLY A 119 6.72 0.11 -5.71
CA GLY A 119 7.90 -0.67 -5.36
C GLY A 119 9.22 0.10 -5.32
N ALA A 120 9.20 1.45 -5.38
CA ALA A 120 10.42 2.25 -5.33
C ALA A 120 11.09 2.15 -3.95
N TYR A 121 12.43 2.24 -3.95
CA TYR A 121 13.23 2.24 -2.73
C TYR A 121 13.45 3.69 -2.25
N LEU A 122 12.64 4.15 -1.30
CA LEU A 122 12.71 5.49 -0.72
C LEU A 122 13.44 5.51 0.63
N ILE A 123 14.23 4.47 0.93
CA ILE A 123 14.92 4.31 2.21
C ILE A 123 15.80 5.53 2.50
N GLY A 124 15.51 6.23 3.60
CA GLY A 124 16.25 7.43 3.98
C GLY A 124 16.11 8.63 3.03
N ALA A 125 15.22 8.58 2.03
CA ALA A 125 14.96 9.70 1.13
C ALA A 125 14.40 10.90 1.93
N ASP A 126 14.76 12.10 1.53
CA ASP A 126 14.25 13.34 2.11
C ASP A 126 13.09 13.87 1.27
N LEU A 127 11.87 13.56 1.69
CA LEU A 127 10.59 14.02 1.12
C LEU A 127 9.99 15.16 1.95
N SER A 128 10.76 15.80 2.84
CA SER A 128 10.22 16.80 3.77
C SER A 128 9.57 17.94 2.99
N GLY A 129 8.32 18.30 3.29
CA GLY A 129 7.57 19.34 2.58
C GLY A 129 7.20 19.02 1.13
N ALA A 130 7.44 17.79 0.65
CA ALA A 130 7.04 17.39 -0.70
C ALA A 130 5.52 17.27 -0.81
N ASP A 131 5.00 17.52 -2.01
CA ASP A 131 3.61 17.26 -2.36
C ASP A 131 3.53 15.89 -3.06
N LEU A 132 2.85 14.94 -2.43
CA LEU A 132 2.67 13.56 -2.91
C LEU A 132 1.21 13.26 -3.29
N ASP A 133 0.41 14.27 -3.61
CA ASP A 133 -0.95 14.07 -4.08
C ASP A 133 -1.00 13.19 -5.34
N GLY A 134 -1.81 12.13 -5.32
CA GLY A 134 -1.93 11.17 -6.42
C GLY A 134 -0.68 10.35 -6.71
N VAL A 135 0.34 10.36 -5.85
CA VAL A 135 1.52 9.48 -6.00
C VAL A 135 1.14 8.05 -5.68
N ASP A 136 1.51 7.12 -6.55
CA ASP A 136 1.36 5.69 -6.30
C ASP A 136 2.52 5.14 -5.48
N LEU A 137 2.22 4.74 -4.24
CA LEU A 137 3.17 4.18 -3.28
C LEU A 137 2.96 2.68 -3.05
N LEU A 138 2.21 1.96 -3.91
CA LEU A 138 1.97 0.53 -3.75
C LEU A 138 3.31 -0.22 -3.65
N GLY A 139 3.56 -0.81 -2.49
CA GLY A 139 4.78 -1.58 -2.20
C GLY A 139 6.07 -0.75 -2.11
N ALA A 140 6.01 0.59 -2.11
CA ALA A 140 7.20 1.42 -1.93
C ALA A 140 7.82 1.25 -0.54
N ASP A 141 9.15 1.25 -0.46
CA ASP A 141 9.88 1.09 0.79
C ASP A 141 10.24 2.46 1.39
N LEU A 142 9.49 2.87 2.41
CA LEU A 142 9.61 4.17 3.09
C LEU A 142 10.45 4.11 4.38
N ARG A 143 11.20 3.03 4.64
CA ARG A 143 11.97 2.90 5.88
C ARG A 143 12.94 4.07 6.07
N GLY A 144 12.76 4.83 7.14
CA GLY A 144 13.58 5.99 7.47
C GLY A 144 13.44 7.18 6.51
N ALA A 145 12.51 7.15 5.55
CA ALA A 145 12.21 8.30 4.70
C ALA A 145 11.74 9.47 5.58
N ARG A 146 12.23 10.67 5.32
CA ARG A 146 11.83 11.89 6.03
C ARG A 146 10.65 12.53 5.30
N VAL A 147 9.50 12.61 5.94
CA VAL A 147 8.25 13.14 5.39
C VAL A 147 7.74 14.35 6.20
N HIS A 148 8.59 14.99 7.01
CA HIS A 148 8.23 16.14 7.83
C HIS A 148 7.56 17.25 6.99
N GLY A 149 6.35 17.65 7.36
CA GLY A 149 5.55 18.63 6.62
C GLY A 149 5.15 18.23 5.19
N ALA A 150 5.38 16.99 4.75
CA ALA A 150 4.95 16.52 3.43
C ALA A 150 3.43 16.31 3.39
N ASP A 151 2.86 16.43 2.19
CA ASP A 151 1.45 16.10 1.96
C ASP A 151 1.31 14.73 1.31
N LEU A 152 0.92 13.73 2.10
CA LEU A 152 0.62 12.37 1.65
C LEU A 152 -0.90 12.12 1.58
N SER A 153 -1.74 13.12 1.84
CA SER A 153 -3.18 12.91 2.08
C SER A 153 -3.94 12.34 0.90
N GLY A 154 -3.49 12.62 -0.34
CA GLY A 154 -4.01 12.02 -1.56
C GLY A 154 -3.11 10.97 -2.22
N SER A 155 -2.07 10.48 -1.53
CA SER A 155 -1.27 9.37 -2.06
C SER A 155 -2.09 8.08 -2.16
N LEU A 156 -1.75 7.25 -3.14
CA LEU A 156 -2.42 5.98 -3.44
C LEU A 156 -1.67 4.82 -2.80
N PHE A 157 -2.41 3.86 -2.24
CA PHE A 157 -1.89 2.61 -1.71
C PHE A 157 -0.86 2.79 -0.59
N LEU A 158 -0.96 3.91 0.14
CA LEU A 158 -0.15 4.19 1.32
C LEU A 158 -0.71 3.44 2.53
N THR A 159 0.11 2.55 3.08
CA THR A 159 -0.27 1.70 4.21
C THR A 159 0.19 2.27 5.55
N GLN A 160 -0.50 1.86 6.63
CA GLN A 160 -0.07 2.17 8.01
C GLN A 160 1.37 1.68 8.28
N MET A 161 1.77 0.53 7.71
CA MET A 161 3.12 -0.01 7.89
C MET A 161 4.19 0.90 7.27
N GLN A 162 3.95 1.40 6.06
CA GLN A 162 4.87 2.33 5.41
C GLN A 162 5.00 3.63 6.21
N VAL A 163 3.90 4.16 6.72
CA VAL A 163 3.89 5.38 7.56
C VAL A 163 4.58 5.14 8.90
N ASN A 164 4.36 4.00 9.55
CA ASN A 164 5.07 3.62 10.78
C ASN A 164 6.59 3.50 10.59
N ALA A 165 7.06 3.21 9.37
CA ALA A 165 8.47 3.05 9.05
C ALA A 165 9.15 4.38 8.66
N ALA A 166 8.38 5.40 8.32
CA ALA A 166 8.87 6.73 7.94
C ALA A 166 9.00 7.67 9.15
N GLN A 167 9.65 8.81 8.95
CA GLN A 167 9.85 9.86 9.95
C GLN A 167 9.08 11.11 9.55
N GLY A 168 7.96 11.38 10.23
CA GLY A 168 7.15 12.58 10.03
C GLY A 168 6.96 13.38 11.32
N ASP A 169 6.14 14.42 11.22
CA ASP A 169 5.79 15.33 12.31
C ASP A 169 4.30 15.71 12.25
N GLU A 170 3.83 16.56 13.15
CA GLU A 170 2.44 17.04 13.21
C GLU A 170 1.96 17.74 11.93
N ARG A 171 2.88 18.32 11.15
CA ARG A 171 2.59 19.03 9.90
C ARG A 171 2.44 18.09 8.72
N THR A 172 2.93 16.86 8.84
CA THR A 172 2.79 15.83 7.81
C THR A 172 1.31 15.49 7.65
N ARG A 173 0.76 15.66 6.45
CA ARG A 173 -0.65 15.35 6.15
C ARG A 173 -0.75 13.90 5.70
N LEU A 174 -1.68 13.15 6.28
CA LEU A 174 -1.89 11.73 6.01
C LEU A 174 -3.29 11.50 5.43
N PRO A 175 -3.52 10.38 4.71
CA PRO A 175 -4.86 9.94 4.37
C PRO A 175 -5.72 9.76 5.62
N VAL A 176 -7.04 9.93 5.49
CA VAL A 176 -7.98 9.91 6.62
C VAL A 176 -7.96 8.59 7.40
N ASP A 177 -7.71 7.47 6.72
CA ASP A 177 -7.71 6.13 7.31
C ASP A 177 -6.33 5.70 7.86
N VAL A 178 -5.33 6.58 7.78
CA VAL A 178 -3.99 6.32 8.30
C VAL A 178 -3.78 7.07 9.60
N VAL A 179 -3.43 6.31 10.64
CA VAL A 179 -3.18 6.85 11.97
C VAL A 179 -1.76 7.40 12.03
N ARG A 180 -1.60 8.64 12.53
CA ARG A 180 -0.29 9.22 12.79
C ARG A 180 0.49 8.36 13.80
N PRO A 181 1.73 7.93 13.52
CA PRO A 181 2.53 7.18 14.47
C PRO A 181 2.86 8.01 15.71
N SER A 182 2.83 7.39 16.89
CA SER A 182 3.10 8.06 18.17
C SER A 182 4.53 8.61 18.31
N HIS A 183 5.48 8.06 17.53
CA HIS A 183 6.88 8.50 17.52
C HIS A 183 7.12 9.69 16.57
N TRP A 184 6.12 10.12 15.80
CA TRP A 184 6.19 11.36 15.04
C TRP A 184 6.00 12.51 16.03
N GLY A 185 7.11 13.09 16.46
CA GLY A 185 7.10 14.22 17.39
C GLY A 185 6.53 15.48 16.75
N SER A 186 6.12 16.43 17.60
CA SER A 186 6.13 17.84 17.22
C SER A 186 7.59 18.21 16.98
N GLY A 187 7.98 18.40 15.71
CA GLY A 187 9.35 18.78 15.37
C GLY A 187 9.73 20.05 16.12
N GLY A 188 10.58 19.92 17.14
CA GLY A 188 11.13 21.02 17.91
C GLY A 188 12.62 21.21 17.60
N ALA A 189 12.95 22.44 17.18
CA ALA A 189 14.25 23.02 16.80
C ALA A 189 14.65 22.90 15.33
#